data_AF-E8U848-F1
#
_entry.id   AF-E8U848-F1
#
_cell.length_a   1.000
_cell.length_b   1.000
_cell.length_c   1.000
_cell.angle_alpha   90.00
_cell.angle_beta   90.00
_cell.angle_gamma   90.00
#
_symmetry.space_group_name_H-M   'P 1'
#
loop_
_entity.id
_entity.type
_entity.pdbx_description
1 polymer ?
#
loop_
_entity_poly.entity_id
_entity_poly.type
_entity_poly.pdbx_seq_one_letter_code
_entity_poly.pdbx_strand_id
1 'polypeptide(L)' 'MIKELVVQGEECRAHLKKCERTRVATDGSVIYRDSVDRYWLVDEEGGSMRLLTWNDLQLNYPEVLD' A
#
# COMPACT_ATOMS: atom_id res chain seq x y z
N MET A 1 15.98 -14.25 0.95
CA MET A 1 15.69 -12.99 0.22
C MET A 1 14.20 -12.95 -0.05
N ILE A 2 13.43 -12.18 0.71
CA ILE A 2 12.02 -11.94 0.40
C ILE A 2 12.03 -10.91 -0.74
N LYS A 3 11.49 -11.28 -1.90
CA LYS A 3 11.33 -10.34 -3.01
C LYS A 3 10.24 -9.35 -2.63
N GLU A 4 10.55 -8.07 -2.71
CA GLU A 4 9.56 -7.01 -2.60
C GLU A 4 8.52 -7.17 -3.72
N LEU A 5 7.25 -7.19 -3.35
CA LEU A 5 6.16 -7.33 -4.31
C LEU A 5 5.73 -5.95 -4.77
N VAL A 6 6.09 -5.62 -6.01
CA VAL A 6 5.72 -4.37 -6.69
C VAL A 6 4.80 -4.71 -7.85
N VAL A 7 3.65 -4.04 -7.90
CA VAL A 7 2.64 -4.18 -8.97
C VAL A 7 2.55 -2.85 -9.72
N GLN A 8 2.47 -2.89 -11.05
CA GLN A 8 2.54 -1.68 -11.90
C GLN A 8 1.45 -1.66 -12.96
N GLY A 9 1.13 -0.47 -13.48
CA GLY A 9 0.33 -0.28 -14.68
C GLY A 9 -1.12 -0.75 -14.55
N GLU A 10 -1.58 -1.60 -15.48
CA GLU A 10 -2.95 -2.11 -15.49
C GLU A 10 -3.24 -3.04 -14.30
N GLU A 11 -2.26 -3.83 -13.89
CA GLU A 11 -2.40 -4.75 -12.75
C GLU A 11 -2.59 -3.96 -11.45
N CYS A 12 -1.86 -2.86 -11.29
CA CYS A 12 -2.02 -1.93 -10.16
C CYS A 12 -3.46 -1.39 -10.12
N ARG A 13 -3.95 -0.87 -11.26
CA ARG A 13 -5.33 -0.35 -11.35
C ARG A 13 -6.39 -1.41 -11.09
N ALA A 14 -6.18 -2.65 -11.54
CA ALA A 14 -7.10 -3.75 -11.29
C ALA A 14 -7.10 -4.18 -9.81
N HIS A 15 -5.94 -4.16 -9.16
CA HIS A 15 -5.79 -4.50 -7.75
C HIS A 15 -6.37 -3.40 -6.83
N LEU A 16 -6.14 -2.13 -7.16
CA LEU A 16 -6.70 -0.99 -6.42
C LEU A 16 -8.22 -1.01 -6.35
N LYS A 17 -8.91 -1.47 -7.41
CA LYS A 17 -10.38 -1.62 -7.40
C LYS A 17 -10.90 -2.60 -6.34
N LYS A 18 -10.04 -3.49 -5.84
CA LYS A 18 -10.38 -4.48 -4.79
C LYS A 18 -9.97 -4.03 -3.39
N CYS A 19 -9.19 -2.96 -3.29
CA CYS A 19 -8.68 -2.47 -2.03
C CYS A 19 -9.56 -1.35 -1.47
N GLU A 20 -9.65 -1.28 -0.15
CA GLU A 20 -10.25 -0.15 0.56
C GLU A 20 -9.16 0.90 0.81
N ARG A 21 -9.38 2.15 0.37
CA ARG A 21 -8.44 3.24 0.64
C ARG A 21 -8.39 3.50 2.14
N THR A 22 -7.24 3.30 2.74
CA THR A 22 -6.97 3.62 4.14
C THR A 22 -6.29 4.99 4.20
N ARG A 23 -6.58 5.73 5.28
CA ARG A 23 -6.39 7.18 5.33
C ARG A 23 -4.93 7.55 5.11
N VAL A 24 -4.76 8.56 4.28
CA VAL A 24 -3.50 9.21 3.93
C VAL A 24 -2.63 9.38 5.16
N ALA A 25 -1.44 8.78 5.15
CA ALA A 25 -0.47 8.90 6.23
C ALA A 25 -0.09 10.38 6.42
N THR A 26 0.46 10.71 7.58
CA THR A 26 0.77 12.10 7.93
C THR A 26 1.76 12.77 6.97
N ASP A 27 2.57 11.99 6.28
CA ASP A 27 3.52 12.42 5.23
C ASP A 27 2.88 12.63 3.85
N GLY A 28 1.56 12.38 3.71
CA GLY A 28 0.84 12.45 2.45
C GLY A 28 0.82 11.13 1.66
N SER A 29 1.46 10.07 2.16
CA SER A 29 1.48 8.76 1.51
C SER A 29 0.07 8.16 1.46
N VAL A 30 -0.29 7.56 0.32
CA VAL A 30 -1.59 6.89 0.16
C VAL A 30 -1.42 5.39 0.38
N ILE A 31 -2.11 4.87 1.40
CA ILE A 31 -2.03 3.45 1.76
C ILE A 31 -3.39 2.79 1.55
N TYR A 32 -3.40 1.69 0.81
CA TYR A 32 -4.60 0.90 0.54
C TYR A 32 -4.54 -0.40 1.33
N ARG A 33 -5.68 -0.84 1.87
CA ARG A 33 -5.81 -2.11 2.56
C ARG A 33 -6.59 -3.09 1.67
N ASP A 34 -6.04 -4.29 1.49
CA ASP A 34 -6.75 -5.39 0.80
C ASP A 34 -7.74 -6.08 1.76
N SER A 35 -8.59 -6.94 1.22
CA SER A 35 -9.52 -7.85 1.93
C SER A 35 -8.87 -8.80 2.94
N VAL A 36 -7.57 -9.04 2.81
CA VAL A 36 -6.74 -9.80 3.76
C VAL A 36 -5.69 -8.82 4.25
N ASP A 37 -5.64 -8.49 5.55
CA ASP A 37 -4.83 -7.43 6.18
C ASP A 37 -3.42 -7.25 5.57
N ARG A 38 -3.39 -6.58 4.43
CA ARG A 38 -2.23 -6.33 3.57
C ARG A 38 -2.34 -4.90 3.14
N TYR A 39 -1.26 -4.19 3.37
CA TYR A 39 -1.21 -2.76 3.17
C TYR A 39 -0.31 -2.46 2.01
N TRP A 40 -0.77 -1.59 1.14
CA TRP A 40 -0.12 -1.25 -0.11
C TRP A 40 0.16 0.23 -0.13
N LEU A 41 1.43 0.60 -0.25
CA LEU A 41 1.82 1.96 -0.53
C LEU A 41 1.61 2.21 -2.03
N VAL A 42 0.84 3.24 -2.36
CA VAL A 42 0.47 3.54 -3.75
C VAL A 42 1.12 4.83 -4.20
N ASP A 43 1.83 4.73 -5.32
CA ASP A 43 2.30 5.87 -6.09
C ASP A 43 1.30 6.10 -7.24
N GLU A 44 0.40 7.07 -7.04
CA GLU A 44 -0.64 7.41 -8.02
C GLU A 44 -0.05 8.09 -9.26
N GLU A 45 1.08 8.79 -9.14
CA GLU A 45 1.75 9.46 -10.28
C GLU A 45 2.46 8.44 -11.17
N GLY A 46 3.22 7.53 -10.55
CA GLY A 46 3.93 6.45 -11.24
C GLY A 46 3.03 5.26 -11.62
N GLY A 47 1.80 5.19 -11.10
CA GLY A 47 0.86 4.10 -11.34
C GLY A 47 1.38 2.76 -10.81
N SER A 48 1.99 2.77 -9.64
CA SER A 48 2.57 1.59 -9.00
C SER A 48 2.09 1.42 -7.57
N MET A 49 2.17 0.19 -7.08
CA MET A 49 1.91 -0.11 -5.68
C MET A 49 2.87 -1.15 -5.14
N ARG A 50 3.24 -0.99 -3.87
CA ARG A 50 4.22 -1.81 -3.19
C ARG A 50 3.61 -2.37 -1.92
N LEU A 51 3.73 -3.69 -1.72
CA LEU A 51 3.28 -4.32 -0.49
C LEU A 51 4.17 -3.88 0.66
N LEU A 52 3.58 -3.31 1.70
CA LEU A 52 4.26 -2.96 2.94
C LEU A 52 4.40 -4.19 3.81
N THR A 53 5.60 -4.40 4.35
CA THR A 53 5.79 -5.41 5.40
C THR A 53 5.24 -4.88 6.73
N TRP A 54 5.04 -5.78 7.69
CA TRP A 54 4.63 -5.39 9.03
C TRP A 54 5.61 -4.41 9.69
N ASN A 55 6.91 -4.60 9.47
CA ASN A 55 7.94 -3.68 9.96
C ASN A 55 7.84 -2.30 9.29
N ASP A 56 7.55 -2.23 7.99
CA ASP A 56 7.38 -0.94 7.31
C ASP A 56 6.21 -0.15 7.89
N LEU A 57 5.10 -0.83 8.17
CA LEU A 57 3.93 -0.22 8.80
C LEU A 57 4.26 0.30 10.19
N GLN A 58 4.88 -0.52 11.06
CA GLN A 58 5.18 -0.10 12.43
C GLN A 58 6.18 1.06 12.51
N LEU A 59 7.16 1.09 11.60
CA LEU A 59 8.23 2.10 11.64
C LEU A 59 7.84 3.42 10.97
N ASN A 60 7.09 3.35 9.86
CA ASN A 60 6.83 4.53 9.03
C ASN A 60 5.38 4.99 9.06
N TYR A 61 4.44 4.09 9.34
CA TYR A 61 3.00 4.35 9.26
C TYR A 61 2.22 3.78 10.45
N PRO A 62 2.66 3.97 11.70
CA PRO A 62 1.98 3.40 12.87
C PRO A 62 0.52 3.88 12.98
N GLU A 63 0.20 5.07 12.46
CA GLU A 63 -1.16 5.63 12.43
C GLU A 63 -2.14 4.86 11.54
N VAL A 64 -1.65 3.97 10.68
CA VAL A 64 -2.47 3.12 9.81
C VAL A 64 -2.91 1.83 10.52
N LEU A 65 -2.28 1.51 11.66
CA LEU A 65 -2.54 0.30 12.45
C LEU A 65 -3.55 0.50 13.59
N ASP A 66 -3.86 1.76 13.95
CA ASP A 66 -4.87 2.16 14.95
C ASP A 66 -6.30 2.19 14.37
#